data_AF-A0A316UCQ6-F1
#
_entry.id   AF-A0A316UCQ6-F1
#
_cell.length_a   1.000
_cell.length_b   1.000
_cell.length_c   1.000
_cell.angle_alpha   90.00
_cell.angle_beta   90.00
_cell.angle_gamma   90.00
#
_symmetry.space_group_name_H-M   'P 1'
#
loop_
_entity.id
_entity.type
_entity.pdbx_description
1 polymer ?
#
loop_
_entity_poly.entity_id
_entity_poly.type
_entity_poly.pdbx_seq_one_letter_code
_entity_poly.pdbx_strand_id
1 'polypeptide(L)'
;MIEESTCAKDAGAALIECFKTSTTVATASLDALSLVVLALLEQPAALHIILLFTSANELGAPLRCVLTDEEVIDNLCGPGVGGDDESGMLSRVVLFIQWLAQLSFQSEEQGHGLDSDSKEFNSSVSPSASRAYALRDLTEDESPLVSRWISELFDSDGIGDEIIRDSPPRILIKLAPTLLHQSILAAEQGVIDVEMLKGGCSFFLQDLLSYTLPSGLVWLMRDLERIGGVHQSRRGAQGTALGTGTPSRSSLLVTLLSMFLLDEGCPPVVLELVRPHFERLQSYEGSGQALMDTSTLEALRSRFEREETKGLRE
;
A
#
# COMPACT_ATOMS: atom_id res chain seq x y z
N MET A 1 34.90 13.93 0.70
CA MET A 1 33.96 14.96 1.20
C MET A 1 33.47 15.95 0.14
N ILE A 2 34.29 16.85 -0.45
CA ILE A 2 33.78 17.80 -1.48
C ILE A 2 33.41 17.06 -2.78
N GLU A 3 34.25 16.16 -3.27
CA GLU A 3 33.98 15.38 -4.50
C GLU A 3 32.78 14.40 -4.35
N GLU A 4 32.64 13.77 -3.18
CA GLU A 4 31.51 12.87 -2.88
C GLU A 4 30.17 13.63 -2.80
N SER A 5 30.18 14.87 -2.27
CA SER A 5 28.99 15.72 -2.24
C SER A 5 28.55 16.18 -3.64
N THR A 6 29.49 16.38 -4.56
CA THR A 6 29.19 16.69 -5.96
C THR A 6 28.61 15.45 -6.66
N CYS A 7 29.20 14.28 -6.46
CA CYS A 7 28.74 13.02 -7.06
C CYS A 7 27.29 12.67 -6.68
N ALA A 8 26.90 12.82 -5.40
CA ALA A 8 25.55 12.49 -4.94
C ALA A 8 24.50 13.48 -5.48
N LYS A 9 24.85 14.77 -5.59
CA LYS A 9 23.98 15.78 -6.20
C LYS A 9 23.79 15.53 -7.69
N ASP A 10 24.86 15.18 -8.40
CA ASP A 10 24.82 14.85 -9.83
C ASP A 10 23.99 13.57 -10.06
N ALA A 11 24.07 12.59 -9.16
CA ALA A 11 23.25 11.38 -9.20
C ALA A 11 21.74 11.68 -9.03
N GLY A 12 21.38 12.55 -8.07
CA GLY A 12 19.99 12.99 -7.90
C GLY A 12 19.43 13.68 -9.14
N ALA A 13 20.21 14.59 -9.75
CA ALA A 13 19.83 15.26 -10.99
C ALA A 13 19.68 14.28 -12.17
N ALA A 14 20.60 13.33 -12.31
CA ALA A 14 20.54 12.30 -13.35
C ALA A 14 19.33 11.38 -13.19
N LEU A 15 18.95 11.02 -11.96
CA LEU A 15 17.73 10.23 -11.69
C LEU A 15 16.47 10.99 -12.07
N ILE A 16 16.38 12.28 -11.71
CA ILE A 16 15.25 13.13 -12.11
C ILE A 16 15.14 13.20 -13.64
N GLU A 17 16.25 13.38 -14.35
CA GLU A 17 16.26 13.38 -15.81
C GLU A 17 15.83 12.02 -16.38
N CYS A 18 16.37 10.92 -15.83
CA CYS A 18 15.99 9.57 -16.22
C CYS A 18 14.48 9.33 -16.05
N PHE A 19 13.90 9.68 -14.90
CA PHE A 19 12.47 9.53 -14.66
C PHE A 19 11.65 10.39 -15.62
N LYS A 20 12.05 11.65 -15.88
CA LYS A 20 11.38 12.51 -16.87
C LYS A 20 11.40 11.92 -18.26
N THR A 21 12.54 11.41 -18.71
CA THR A 21 12.66 10.78 -20.03
C THR A 21 11.79 9.53 -20.10
N SER A 22 11.85 8.67 -19.09
CA SER A 22 11.11 7.40 -19.11
C SER A 22 9.61 7.53 -18.83
N THR A 23 9.10 8.69 -18.40
CA THR A 23 7.66 8.97 -18.27
C THR A 23 7.10 9.89 -19.35
N THR A 24 7.94 10.43 -20.23
CA THR A 24 7.47 11.21 -21.39
C THR A 24 6.85 10.27 -22.42
N VAL A 25 5.64 10.56 -22.90
CA VAL A 25 4.89 9.73 -23.87
C VAL A 25 5.75 9.22 -25.04
N ALA A 26 6.62 10.06 -25.59
CA ALA A 26 7.47 9.70 -26.73
C ALA A 26 8.59 8.68 -26.42
N THR A 27 8.96 8.53 -25.15
CA THR A 27 10.11 7.74 -24.67
C THR A 27 9.75 6.86 -23.47
N ALA A 28 8.45 6.64 -23.25
CA ALA A 28 7.94 5.92 -22.09
C ALA A 28 8.52 4.50 -22.07
N SER A 29 9.14 4.11 -20.95
CA SER A 29 9.73 2.78 -20.80
C SER A 29 9.56 2.30 -19.37
N LEU A 30 8.60 1.39 -19.18
CA LEU A 30 8.33 0.77 -17.90
C LEU A 30 9.51 -0.07 -17.41
N ASP A 31 10.19 -0.78 -18.31
CA ASP A 31 11.41 -1.56 -18.00
C ASP A 31 12.50 -0.69 -17.37
N ALA A 32 12.83 0.43 -18.02
CA ALA A 32 13.90 1.32 -17.55
C ALA A 32 13.54 1.95 -16.20
N LEU A 33 12.29 2.38 -16.03
CA LEU A 33 11.79 2.88 -14.74
C LEU A 33 11.89 1.80 -13.66
N SER A 34 11.40 0.59 -13.96
CA SER A 34 11.35 -0.50 -12.99
C SER A 34 12.73 -0.93 -12.55
N LEU A 35 13.73 -0.98 -13.45
CA LEU A 35 15.10 -1.34 -13.10
C LEU A 35 15.75 -0.31 -12.17
N VAL A 36 15.59 0.98 -12.46
CA VAL A 36 16.12 2.06 -11.61
C VAL A 36 15.42 2.04 -10.25
N VAL A 37 14.10 1.90 -10.24
CA VAL A 37 13.31 1.82 -9.01
C VAL A 37 13.69 0.59 -8.19
N LEU A 38 13.85 -0.57 -8.82
CA LEU A 38 14.28 -1.81 -8.15
C LEU A 38 15.62 -1.61 -7.46
N ALA A 39 16.61 -1.04 -8.16
CA ALA A 39 17.92 -0.77 -7.57
C ALA A 39 17.85 0.16 -6.35
N LEU A 40 16.96 1.17 -6.37
CA LEU A 40 16.75 2.08 -5.25
C LEU A 40 15.98 1.44 -4.09
N LEU A 41 15.04 0.52 -4.38
CA LEU A 41 14.32 -0.25 -3.37
C LEU A 41 15.21 -1.30 -2.69
N GLU A 42 16.12 -1.93 -3.44
CA GLU A 42 17.12 -2.86 -2.92
C GLU A 42 18.23 -2.16 -2.13
N GLN A 43 18.46 -0.88 -2.37
CA GLN A 43 19.50 -0.08 -1.71
C GLN A 43 18.94 1.17 -1.02
N PRO A 44 18.18 1.03 0.09
CA PRO A 44 17.61 2.17 0.80
C PRO A 44 18.64 3.20 1.26
N ALA A 45 19.85 2.76 1.61
CA ALA A 45 20.94 3.65 2.00
C ALA A 45 21.34 4.60 0.85
N ALA A 46 21.38 4.11 -0.40
CA ALA A 46 21.66 4.93 -1.57
C ALA A 46 20.58 6.00 -1.77
N LEU A 47 19.30 5.61 -1.65
CA LEU A 47 18.18 6.56 -1.71
C LEU A 47 18.31 7.64 -0.62
N HIS A 48 18.57 7.27 0.63
CA HIS A 48 18.72 8.24 1.71
C HIS A 48 19.88 9.22 1.45
N ILE A 49 21.01 8.74 0.91
CA ILE A 49 22.14 9.60 0.54
C ILE A 49 21.73 10.59 -0.57
N ILE A 50 21.01 10.13 -1.60
CA ILE A 50 20.47 10.99 -2.66
C ILE A 50 19.54 12.06 -2.07
N LEU A 51 18.66 11.65 -1.14
CA LEU A 51 17.71 12.53 -0.48
C LEU A 51 18.35 13.59 0.45
N LEU A 52 19.66 13.49 0.75
CA LEU A 52 20.41 14.58 1.40
C LEU A 52 20.63 15.78 0.47
N PHE A 53 20.58 15.57 -0.85
CA PHE A 53 20.89 16.58 -1.87
C PHE A 53 19.71 16.92 -2.80
N THR A 54 18.62 16.18 -2.70
CA THR A 54 17.39 16.34 -3.50
C THR A 54 16.19 16.02 -2.62
N SER A 55 15.07 16.72 -2.80
CA SER A 55 13.85 16.39 -2.05
C SER A 55 13.13 15.17 -2.65
N ALA A 56 12.43 14.41 -1.80
CA ALA A 56 11.61 13.29 -2.26
C ALA A 56 10.49 13.75 -3.23
N ASN A 57 10.00 14.98 -3.08
CA ASN A 57 9.03 15.59 -4.00
C ASN A 57 9.64 15.89 -5.38
N GLU A 58 10.86 16.46 -5.44
CA GLU A 58 11.56 16.69 -6.72
C GLU A 58 11.86 15.38 -7.45
N LEU A 59 12.23 14.33 -6.70
CA LEU A 59 12.49 13.01 -7.25
C LEU A 59 11.20 12.31 -7.70
N GLY A 60 10.10 12.48 -6.97
CA GLY A 60 8.81 11.86 -7.25
C GLY A 60 7.95 12.58 -8.29
N ALA A 61 8.16 13.89 -8.51
CA ALA A 61 7.34 14.70 -9.41
C ALA A 61 7.23 14.15 -10.84
N PRO A 62 8.32 13.65 -11.48
CA PRO A 62 8.23 13.05 -12.83
C PRO A 62 7.44 11.74 -12.87
N LEU A 63 7.34 11.03 -11.74
CA LEU A 63 6.66 9.75 -11.63
C LEU A 63 5.15 9.90 -11.33
N ARG A 64 4.70 11.11 -10.96
CA ARG A 64 3.29 11.39 -10.63
C ARG A 64 2.32 10.98 -11.74
N CYS A 65 2.72 11.17 -13.00
CA CYS A 65 1.88 10.83 -14.15
C CYS A 65 1.51 9.33 -14.21
N VAL A 66 2.34 8.44 -13.64
CA VAL A 66 2.03 7.00 -13.52
C VAL A 66 0.77 6.75 -12.67
N LEU A 67 0.35 7.72 -11.85
CA LEU A 67 -0.85 7.62 -11.03
C LEU A 67 -2.03 8.44 -11.58
N THR A 68 -1.78 9.45 -12.40
CA THR A 68 -2.78 10.47 -12.75
C THR A 68 -3.07 10.61 -14.23
N ASP A 69 -2.18 10.13 -15.10
CA ASP A 69 -2.25 10.34 -16.54
C ASP A 69 -2.50 9.00 -17.25
N GLU A 70 -3.73 8.81 -17.72
CA GLU A 70 -4.17 7.58 -18.41
C GLU A 70 -3.38 7.34 -19.70
N GLU A 71 -3.01 8.39 -20.44
CA GLU A 71 -2.23 8.25 -21.67
C GLU A 71 -0.81 7.74 -21.36
N VAL A 72 -0.19 8.23 -20.28
CA VAL A 72 1.12 7.72 -19.85
C VAL A 72 1.02 6.28 -19.36
N ILE A 73 -0.02 5.93 -18.62
CA ILE A 73 -0.25 4.55 -18.13
C ILE A 73 -0.43 3.60 -19.32
N ASP A 74 -1.29 3.95 -20.29
CA ASP A 74 -1.53 3.14 -21.48
C ASP A 74 -0.26 2.97 -22.34
N ASN A 75 0.58 4.00 -22.43
CA ASN A 75 1.85 3.91 -23.16
C ASN A 75 2.93 3.11 -22.40
N LEU A 76 2.93 3.14 -21.07
CA LEU A 76 3.87 2.37 -20.25
C LEU A 76 3.55 0.89 -20.24
N CYS A 77 2.27 0.55 -20.16
CA CYS A 77 1.81 -0.83 -20.05
C CYS A 77 1.47 -1.45 -21.44
N GLY A 78 1.39 -0.63 -22.49
CA GLY A 78 1.06 -1.05 -23.85
C GLY A 78 -0.38 -1.62 -23.98
N PRO A 79 -0.79 -2.01 -25.20
CA PRO A 79 -2.12 -2.59 -25.46
C PRO A 79 -2.30 -4.04 -24.91
N GLY A 80 -1.38 -4.51 -24.06
CA GLY A 80 -1.25 -5.90 -23.63
C GLY A 80 -0.98 -6.08 -22.15
N VAL A 81 -1.46 -5.17 -21.30
CA VAL A 81 -1.41 -5.31 -19.82
C VAL A 81 -2.00 -6.67 -19.44
N GLY A 82 -1.13 -7.63 -19.14
CA GLY A 82 -1.53 -9.03 -18.98
C GLY A 82 -0.37 -10.04 -18.93
N GLY A 83 0.87 -9.59 -19.15
CA GLY A 83 2.06 -10.39 -18.82
C GLY A 83 2.40 -10.27 -17.33
N ASP A 84 2.72 -11.39 -16.67
CA ASP A 84 3.11 -11.43 -15.27
C ASP A 84 4.25 -10.42 -14.95
N ASP A 85 5.23 -10.31 -15.85
CA ASP A 85 6.42 -9.44 -15.67
C ASP A 85 6.07 -7.95 -15.62
N GLU A 86 5.17 -7.45 -16.48
CA GLU A 86 4.81 -6.03 -16.57
C GLU A 86 4.03 -5.56 -15.33
N SER A 87 3.17 -6.42 -14.80
CA SER A 87 2.38 -6.15 -13.60
C SER A 87 3.28 -5.93 -12.37
N GLY A 88 4.34 -6.73 -12.25
CA GLY A 88 5.35 -6.58 -11.21
C GLY A 88 6.17 -5.29 -11.38
N MET A 89 6.45 -4.89 -12.61
CA MET A 89 7.16 -3.64 -12.88
C MET A 89 6.36 -2.42 -12.47
N LEU A 90 5.08 -2.36 -12.85
CA LEU A 90 4.18 -1.28 -12.47
C LEU A 90 4.03 -1.21 -10.95
N SER A 91 3.82 -2.36 -10.29
CA SER A 91 3.70 -2.43 -8.84
C SER A 91 4.91 -1.86 -8.12
N ARG A 92 6.13 -2.21 -8.55
CA ARG A 92 7.38 -1.64 -7.99
C ARG A 92 7.42 -0.12 -8.12
N VAL A 93 7.10 0.42 -9.29
CA VAL A 93 7.09 1.87 -9.54
C VAL A 93 6.07 2.55 -8.63
N VAL A 94 4.85 2.01 -8.52
CA VAL A 94 3.78 2.57 -7.70
C VAL A 94 4.11 2.50 -6.20
N LEU A 95 4.71 1.39 -5.73
CA LEU A 95 5.19 1.26 -4.35
C LEU A 95 6.32 2.25 -4.04
N PHE A 96 7.22 2.48 -4.98
CA PHE A 96 8.29 3.48 -4.82
C PHE A 96 7.73 4.91 -4.75
N ILE A 97 6.72 5.24 -5.56
CA ILE A 97 6.03 6.54 -5.47
C ILE A 97 5.38 6.71 -4.09
N GLN A 98 4.72 5.66 -3.56
CA GLN A 98 4.19 5.65 -2.20
C GLN A 98 5.26 5.87 -1.14
N TRP A 99 6.44 5.26 -1.32
CA TRP A 99 7.54 5.39 -0.38
C TRP A 99 8.13 6.81 -0.37
N LEU A 100 8.35 7.39 -1.55
CA LEU A 100 8.77 8.79 -1.67
C LEU A 100 7.76 9.74 -1.01
N ALA A 101 6.47 9.54 -1.22
CA ALA A 101 5.44 10.37 -0.59
C ALA A 101 5.48 10.26 0.95
N GLN A 102 5.68 9.05 1.50
CA GLN A 102 5.85 8.86 2.94
C GLN A 102 7.08 9.59 3.49
N LEU A 103 8.21 9.52 2.80
CA LEU A 103 9.44 10.23 3.19
C LEU A 103 9.25 11.75 3.15
N SER A 104 8.53 12.27 2.15
CA SER A 104 8.15 13.69 2.08
C SER A 104 7.34 14.11 3.30
N PHE A 105 6.28 13.37 3.65
CA PHE A 105 5.44 13.69 4.82
C PHE A 105 6.23 13.70 6.14
N GLN A 106 7.14 12.74 6.33
CA GLN A 106 7.99 12.68 7.53
C GLN A 106 8.93 13.87 7.65
N SER A 107 9.47 14.36 6.53
CA SER A 107 10.33 15.55 6.50
C SER A 107 9.55 16.84 6.79
N GLU A 108 8.28 16.91 6.39
CA GLU A 108 7.43 18.10 6.56
C GLU A 108 6.98 18.34 8.00
N GLU A 109 6.69 17.26 8.75
CA GLU A 109 6.37 17.33 10.19
C GLU A 109 7.49 18.01 11.02
N GLN A 110 8.71 18.09 10.47
CA GLN A 110 9.90 18.60 11.13
C GLN A 110 10.28 20.06 10.82
N GLY A 111 9.58 20.80 9.95
CA GLY A 111 9.72 22.27 10.00
C GLY A 111 9.48 23.19 8.80
N HIS A 112 8.99 22.78 7.63
CA HIS A 112 8.72 23.74 6.54
C HIS A 112 7.42 23.45 5.81
N GLY A 113 6.59 24.49 5.62
CA GLY A 113 5.31 24.40 4.93
C GLY A 113 5.50 24.04 3.46
N LEU A 114 4.54 23.27 2.93
CA LEU A 114 4.54 22.78 1.57
C LEU A 114 4.47 23.88 0.50
N ASP A 115 5.35 23.80 -0.51
CA ASP A 115 5.15 24.47 -1.79
C ASP A 115 3.98 23.83 -2.58
N SER A 116 3.59 24.45 -3.69
CA SER A 116 2.42 23.99 -4.47
C SER A 116 2.65 22.61 -5.10
N ASP A 117 3.84 22.36 -5.64
CA ASP A 117 4.17 21.13 -6.38
C ASP A 117 4.22 19.92 -5.44
N SER A 118 4.75 20.12 -4.23
CA SER A 118 4.78 19.12 -3.16
C SER A 118 3.38 18.75 -2.68
N LYS A 119 2.45 19.71 -2.59
CA LYS A 119 1.03 19.42 -2.27
C LYS A 119 0.39 18.56 -3.34
N GLU A 120 0.68 18.84 -4.61
CA GLU A 120 0.09 18.09 -5.71
C GLU A 120 0.59 16.64 -5.73
N PHE A 121 1.90 16.42 -5.61
CA PHE A 121 2.49 15.08 -5.49
C PHE A 121 1.92 14.32 -4.29
N ASN A 122 1.96 14.91 -3.10
CA ASN A 122 1.42 14.28 -1.89
C ASN A 122 -0.09 14.01 -1.97
N SER A 123 -0.86 14.88 -2.64
CA SER A 123 -2.29 14.67 -2.84
C SER A 123 -2.61 13.54 -3.82
N SER A 124 -1.70 13.27 -4.78
CA SER A 124 -1.84 12.17 -5.73
C SER A 124 -1.72 10.79 -5.09
N VAL A 125 -0.97 10.69 -3.99
CA VAL A 125 -0.68 9.44 -3.24
C VAL A 125 -1.37 9.42 -1.86
N SER A 126 -2.25 10.40 -1.61
CA SER A 126 -2.71 10.84 -0.29
C SER A 126 -3.03 9.72 0.74
N PRO A 127 -2.66 9.91 2.03
CA PRO A 127 -3.05 9.06 3.17
C PRO A 127 -4.56 8.84 3.35
N SER A 128 -5.39 9.62 2.64
CA SER A 128 -6.84 9.41 2.55
C SER A 128 -7.19 8.09 1.83
N ALA A 129 -6.25 7.53 1.06
CA ALA A 129 -6.40 6.24 0.41
C ALA A 129 -6.57 5.08 1.40
N SER A 130 -6.19 5.22 2.68
CA SER A 130 -6.36 4.17 3.70
C SER A 130 -7.70 4.27 4.46
N ARG A 131 -8.76 4.72 3.79
CA ARG A 131 -10.13 4.81 4.34
C ARG A 131 -11.06 3.90 3.55
N ALA A 132 -11.83 3.08 4.24
CA ALA A 132 -12.98 2.43 3.64
C ALA A 132 -14.13 3.44 3.50
N TYR A 133 -14.71 3.53 2.32
CA TYR A 133 -15.87 4.37 2.02
C TYR A 133 -17.15 3.55 2.11
N ALA A 134 -18.26 4.18 2.52
CA ALA A 134 -19.55 3.54 2.31
C ALA A 134 -19.88 3.55 0.81
N LEU A 135 -20.53 2.51 0.30
CA LEU A 135 -20.84 2.41 -1.14
C LEU A 135 -21.65 3.61 -1.68
N ARG A 136 -22.46 4.24 -0.82
CA ARG A 136 -23.23 5.44 -1.14
C ARG A 136 -22.40 6.73 -1.24
N ASP A 137 -21.19 6.71 -0.68
CA ASP A 137 -20.27 7.86 -0.65
C ASP A 137 -19.22 7.76 -1.78
N LEU A 138 -19.27 6.67 -2.57
CA LEU A 138 -18.47 6.50 -3.79
C LEU A 138 -19.10 7.27 -4.96
N THR A 139 -18.27 7.61 -5.95
CA THR A 139 -18.77 8.22 -7.20
C THR A 139 -19.61 7.24 -8.02
N GLU A 140 -20.33 7.76 -9.02
CA GLU A 140 -21.15 6.94 -9.94
C GLU A 140 -20.32 5.88 -10.69
N ASP A 141 -19.03 6.14 -10.93
CA ASP A 141 -18.11 5.21 -11.60
C ASP A 141 -17.44 4.24 -10.61
N GLU A 142 -17.16 4.67 -9.38
CA GLU A 142 -16.45 3.87 -8.38
C GLU A 142 -17.31 2.75 -7.78
N SER A 143 -18.60 2.98 -7.57
CA SER A 143 -19.50 1.99 -6.96
C SER A 143 -19.71 0.73 -7.84
N PRO A 144 -19.98 0.85 -9.16
CA PRO A 144 -19.97 -0.28 -10.07
C PRO A 144 -18.61 -0.98 -10.14
N LEU A 145 -17.51 -0.21 -10.09
CA LEU A 145 -16.16 -0.78 -10.13
C LEU A 145 -15.87 -1.65 -8.90
N VAL A 146 -16.25 -1.21 -7.70
CA VAL A 146 -16.18 -2.03 -6.48
C VAL A 146 -16.97 -3.33 -6.62
N SER A 147 -18.17 -3.26 -7.20
CA SER A 147 -19.01 -4.45 -7.38
C SER A 147 -18.36 -5.47 -8.33
N ARG A 148 -17.77 -4.99 -9.44
CA ARG A 148 -17.00 -5.83 -10.37
C ARG A 148 -15.80 -6.46 -9.68
N TRP A 149 -15.05 -5.70 -8.89
CA TRP A 149 -13.89 -6.21 -8.16
C TRP A 149 -14.26 -7.31 -7.17
N ILE A 150 -15.38 -7.18 -6.46
CA ILE A 150 -15.86 -8.25 -5.57
C ILE A 150 -16.17 -9.53 -6.36
N SER A 151 -16.82 -9.42 -7.53
CA SER A 151 -17.06 -10.58 -8.38
C SER A 151 -15.77 -11.19 -8.93
N GLU A 152 -14.80 -10.39 -9.34
CA GLU A 152 -13.50 -10.91 -9.80
C GLU A 152 -12.74 -11.62 -8.66
N LEU A 153 -12.78 -11.08 -7.44
CA LEU A 153 -12.07 -11.67 -6.30
C LEU A 153 -12.69 -12.97 -5.76
N PHE A 154 -14.01 -13.15 -5.88
CA PHE A 154 -14.73 -14.25 -5.20
C PHE A 154 -15.58 -15.15 -6.10
N ASP A 155 -16.03 -14.66 -7.26
CA ASP A 155 -16.94 -15.39 -8.16
C ASP A 155 -16.28 -15.83 -9.48
N SER A 156 -15.06 -15.37 -9.76
CA SER A 156 -14.33 -15.63 -11.01
C SER A 156 -13.15 -16.59 -10.81
N ASP A 157 -12.69 -17.20 -11.90
CA ASP A 157 -11.49 -18.06 -11.91
C ASP A 157 -10.17 -17.26 -11.95
N GLY A 158 -10.22 -15.92 -11.83
CA GLY A 158 -9.05 -15.05 -11.84
C GLY A 158 -9.39 -13.63 -12.29
N ILE A 159 -8.46 -12.69 -12.06
CA ILE A 159 -8.67 -11.27 -12.36
C ILE A 159 -8.60 -11.01 -13.86
N GLY A 160 -9.70 -10.54 -14.46
CA GLY A 160 -9.74 -10.21 -15.88
C GLY A 160 -9.00 -8.91 -16.24
N ASP A 161 -8.34 -8.90 -17.40
CA ASP A 161 -7.61 -7.72 -17.91
C ASP A 161 -8.48 -6.47 -18.04
N GLU A 162 -9.78 -6.65 -18.32
CA GLU A 162 -10.74 -5.54 -18.43
C GLU A 162 -10.90 -4.78 -17.12
N ILE A 163 -10.95 -5.47 -15.98
CA ILE A 163 -11.09 -4.77 -14.69
C ILE A 163 -9.82 -4.02 -14.30
N ILE A 164 -8.64 -4.55 -14.70
CA ILE A 164 -7.35 -3.90 -14.50
C ILE A 164 -7.27 -2.61 -15.31
N ARG A 165 -7.61 -2.67 -16.60
CA ARG A 165 -7.64 -1.49 -17.47
C ARG A 165 -8.62 -0.43 -16.96
N ASP A 166 -9.76 -0.83 -16.43
CA ASP A 166 -10.76 0.08 -15.87
C ASP A 166 -10.40 0.59 -14.46
N SER A 167 -9.26 0.17 -13.90
CA SER A 167 -8.83 0.49 -12.54
C SER A 167 -7.44 1.15 -12.51
N PRO A 168 -7.32 2.44 -12.88
CA PRO A 168 -6.07 3.17 -12.77
C PRO A 168 -5.45 3.01 -11.36
N PRO A 169 -4.11 2.90 -11.22
CA PRO A 169 -3.47 2.57 -9.94
C PRO A 169 -3.94 3.44 -8.77
N ARG A 170 -4.12 4.75 -8.99
CA ARG A 170 -4.63 5.68 -7.99
C ARG A 170 -6.05 5.34 -7.50
N ILE A 171 -6.94 4.95 -8.40
CA ILE A 171 -8.30 4.54 -8.06
C ILE A 171 -8.26 3.24 -7.27
N LEU A 172 -7.46 2.26 -7.71
CA LEU A 172 -7.40 0.96 -7.04
C LEU A 172 -6.78 1.05 -5.63
N ILE A 173 -5.73 1.87 -5.45
CA ILE A 173 -5.15 2.17 -4.14
C ILE A 173 -6.20 2.78 -3.20
N LYS A 174 -7.06 3.68 -3.70
CA LYS A 174 -8.17 4.29 -2.94
C LYS A 174 -9.25 3.27 -2.59
N LEU A 175 -9.58 2.35 -3.51
CA LEU A 175 -10.69 1.40 -3.32
C LEU A 175 -10.29 0.18 -2.50
N ALA A 176 -9.01 -0.18 -2.41
CA ALA A 176 -8.54 -1.38 -1.70
C ALA A 176 -9.06 -1.53 -0.25
N PRO A 177 -9.06 -0.49 0.63
CA PRO A 177 -9.69 -0.62 1.94
C PRO A 177 -11.20 -0.91 1.88
N THR A 178 -11.89 -0.36 0.88
CA THR A 178 -13.33 -0.60 0.69
C THR A 178 -13.58 -2.03 0.26
N LEU A 179 -12.74 -2.58 -0.64
CA LEU A 179 -12.78 -3.99 -1.04
C LEU A 179 -12.59 -4.90 0.17
N LEU A 180 -11.51 -4.71 0.95
CA LEU A 180 -11.26 -5.48 2.17
C LEU A 180 -12.40 -5.33 3.18
N HIS A 181 -12.97 -4.13 3.32
CA HIS A 181 -14.11 -3.89 4.20
C HIS A 181 -15.34 -4.69 3.78
N GLN A 182 -15.71 -4.68 2.50
CA GLN A 182 -16.84 -5.46 1.98
C GLN A 182 -16.59 -6.97 2.13
N SER A 183 -15.38 -7.45 1.84
CA SER A 183 -15.01 -8.86 2.01
C SER A 183 -15.13 -9.31 3.47
N ILE A 184 -14.65 -8.51 4.42
CA ILE A 184 -14.81 -8.80 5.85
C ILE A 184 -16.29 -8.78 6.25
N LEU A 185 -17.07 -7.80 5.79
CA LEU A 185 -18.51 -7.74 6.10
C LEU A 185 -19.26 -8.97 5.59
N ALA A 186 -18.92 -9.47 4.39
CA ALA A 186 -19.49 -10.70 3.85
C ALA A 186 -19.16 -11.91 4.72
N ALA A 187 -17.91 -12.03 5.20
CA ALA A 187 -17.50 -13.10 6.11
C ALA A 187 -18.17 -13.00 7.49
N GLU A 188 -18.31 -11.79 8.04
CA GLU A 188 -19.03 -11.54 9.30
C GLU A 188 -20.49 -11.98 9.24
N GLN A 189 -21.12 -11.77 8.08
CA GLN A 189 -22.52 -12.14 7.83
C GLN A 189 -22.70 -13.60 7.43
N GLY A 190 -21.60 -14.36 7.30
CA GLY A 190 -21.61 -15.76 6.88
C GLY A 190 -21.98 -15.98 5.41
N VAL A 191 -21.83 -14.94 4.56
CA VAL A 191 -22.01 -15.04 3.10
C VAL A 191 -20.86 -15.84 2.48
N ILE A 192 -19.65 -15.59 2.97
CA ILE A 192 -18.43 -16.35 2.63
C ILE A 192 -17.80 -16.89 3.92
N ASP A 193 -17.06 -17.99 3.83
CA ASP A 193 -16.27 -18.48 4.96
C ASP A 193 -14.87 -17.84 5.00
N VAL A 194 -14.11 -18.14 6.06
CA VAL A 194 -12.76 -17.57 6.27
C VAL A 194 -11.77 -18.04 5.20
N GLU A 195 -11.93 -19.24 4.65
CA GLU A 195 -11.02 -19.76 3.64
C GLU A 195 -11.28 -19.11 2.28
N MET A 196 -12.54 -18.90 1.92
CA MET A 196 -12.94 -18.11 0.75
C MET A 196 -12.49 -16.64 0.90
N LEU A 197 -12.62 -16.05 2.09
CA LEU A 197 -12.09 -14.72 2.39
C LEU A 197 -10.57 -14.65 2.11
N LYS A 198 -9.78 -15.59 2.66
CA LYS A 198 -8.33 -15.66 2.40
C LYS A 198 -8.03 -15.88 0.92
N GLY A 199 -8.77 -16.78 0.26
CA GLY A 199 -8.62 -17.08 -1.16
C GLY A 199 -8.74 -15.82 -2.02
N GLY A 200 -9.85 -15.09 -1.92
CA GLY A 200 -10.05 -13.86 -2.68
C GLY A 200 -9.11 -12.73 -2.25
N CYS A 201 -8.79 -12.60 -0.96
CA CYS A 201 -7.82 -11.62 -0.50
C CYS A 201 -6.37 -11.94 -0.93
N SER A 202 -6.04 -13.18 -1.30
CA SER A 202 -4.68 -13.55 -1.69
C SER A 202 -4.22 -12.90 -2.99
N PHE A 203 -5.15 -12.48 -3.86
CA PHE A 203 -4.82 -11.72 -5.06
C PHE A 203 -4.08 -10.42 -4.74
N PHE A 204 -4.30 -9.81 -3.56
CA PHE A 204 -3.57 -8.61 -3.13
C PHE A 204 -2.07 -8.87 -2.89
N LEU A 205 -1.64 -10.12 -2.71
CA LEU A 205 -0.22 -10.48 -2.60
C LEU A 205 0.45 -10.69 -3.96
N GLN A 206 -0.33 -10.76 -5.04
CA GLN A 206 0.22 -10.93 -6.38
C GLN A 206 0.77 -9.60 -6.89
N ASP A 207 1.77 -9.68 -7.77
CA ASP A 207 2.43 -8.52 -8.39
C ASP A 207 1.43 -7.49 -8.94
N LEU A 208 0.35 -7.97 -9.55
CA LEU A 208 -0.72 -7.15 -10.12
C LEU A 208 -1.40 -6.20 -9.11
N LEU A 209 -1.52 -6.58 -7.84
CA LEU A 209 -2.30 -5.83 -6.84
C LEU A 209 -1.47 -5.43 -5.61
N SER A 210 -0.25 -5.90 -5.48
CA SER A 210 0.58 -5.71 -4.28
C SER A 210 0.84 -4.25 -3.95
N TYR A 211 0.82 -3.36 -4.94
CA TYR A 211 0.91 -1.91 -4.72
C TYR A 211 -0.26 -1.29 -3.93
N THR A 212 -1.37 -2.02 -3.79
CA THR A 212 -2.54 -1.58 -3.03
C THR A 212 -2.52 -2.04 -1.56
N LEU A 213 -1.64 -2.99 -1.22
CA LEU A 213 -1.50 -3.50 0.15
C LEU A 213 -1.26 -2.42 1.19
N PRO A 214 -0.40 -1.40 0.97
CA PRO A 214 -0.17 -0.37 1.98
C PRO A 214 -1.45 0.32 2.42
N SER A 215 -2.34 0.70 1.49
CA SER A 215 -3.58 1.37 1.85
C SER A 215 -4.53 0.46 2.62
N GLY A 216 -4.66 -0.80 2.19
CA GLY A 216 -5.48 -1.82 2.84
C GLY A 216 -4.98 -2.18 4.25
N LEU A 217 -3.69 -2.41 4.42
CA LEU A 217 -3.06 -2.75 5.70
C LEU A 217 -3.16 -1.61 6.72
N VAL A 218 -2.93 -0.38 6.30
CA VAL A 218 -3.10 0.79 7.17
C VAL A 218 -4.55 0.92 7.62
N TRP A 219 -5.52 0.62 6.74
CA TRP A 219 -6.92 0.58 7.13
C TRP A 219 -7.22 -0.55 8.13
N LEU A 220 -6.72 -1.77 7.89
CA LEU A 220 -6.91 -2.92 8.79
C LEU A 220 -6.44 -2.60 10.21
N MET A 221 -5.23 -2.04 10.34
CA MET A 221 -4.65 -1.68 11.64
C MET A 221 -5.48 -0.58 12.34
N ARG A 222 -5.87 0.48 11.61
CA ARG A 222 -6.73 1.54 12.15
C ARG A 222 -8.11 1.03 12.58
N ASP A 223 -8.70 0.11 11.83
CA ASP A 223 -10.00 -0.47 12.19
C ASP A 223 -9.90 -1.37 13.42
N LEU A 224 -8.78 -2.08 13.58
CA LEU A 224 -8.49 -2.87 14.78
C LEU A 224 -8.33 -1.98 16.02
N GLU A 225 -7.57 -0.89 15.92
CA GLU A 225 -7.45 0.14 16.99
C GLU A 225 -8.83 0.71 17.36
N ARG A 226 -9.66 1.02 16.36
CA ARG A 226 -11.02 1.54 16.57
C ARG A 226 -11.90 0.56 17.34
N ILE A 227 -11.83 -0.73 17.03
CA ILE A 227 -12.58 -1.77 17.76
C ILE A 227 -12.09 -1.85 19.20
N GLY A 228 -10.78 -1.82 19.43
CA GLY A 228 -10.16 -1.74 20.76
C GLY A 228 -10.72 -0.61 21.61
N GLY A 229 -10.83 0.59 21.02
CA GLY A 229 -11.35 1.77 21.71
C GLY A 229 -12.84 1.65 22.08
N VAL A 230 -13.66 1.01 21.23
CA VAL A 230 -15.09 0.80 21.50
C VAL A 230 -15.30 -0.16 22.67
N HIS A 231 -14.48 -1.21 22.80
CA HIS A 231 -14.57 -2.16 23.91
C HIS A 231 -14.22 -1.54 25.28
N GLN A 232 -13.42 -0.48 25.31
CA GLN A 232 -13.13 0.29 26.52
C GLN A 232 -14.36 1.05 27.04
N SER A 233 -15.15 1.64 26.13
CA SER A 233 -16.38 2.39 26.47
C SER A 233 -17.52 1.46 26.94
N ARG A 234 -17.55 0.21 26.45
CA ARG A 234 -18.65 -0.74 26.71
C ARG A 234 -18.39 -1.70 27.88
N ARG A 235 -17.18 -1.76 28.45
CA ARG A 235 -16.86 -2.58 29.65
C ARG A 235 -17.63 -2.16 30.92
N GLY A 236 -18.41 -1.07 30.89
CA GLY A 236 -19.40 -0.73 31.92
C GLY A 236 -20.78 -1.42 31.76
N ALA A 237 -21.03 -2.13 30.65
CA ALA A 237 -22.31 -2.81 30.40
C ALA A 237 -22.06 -4.27 29.98
N GLN A 238 -22.17 -5.17 30.97
CA GLN A 238 -22.28 -6.61 30.74
C GLN A 238 -23.44 -6.92 29.78
N GLY A 239 -23.22 -7.83 28.83
CA GLY A 239 -24.27 -8.31 27.94
C GLY A 239 -23.76 -9.38 26.98
N THR A 240 -23.85 -10.63 27.43
CA THR A 240 -23.97 -11.89 26.68
C THR A 240 -23.97 -11.79 25.14
N ALA A 241 -22.89 -12.25 24.49
CA ALA A 241 -22.96 -12.65 23.09
C ALA A 241 -23.21 -14.17 23.04
N LEU A 242 -24.39 -14.55 22.55
CA LEU A 242 -24.70 -15.93 22.19
C LEU A 242 -23.73 -16.38 21.11
N GLY A 243 -23.17 -17.59 21.28
CA GLY A 243 -22.36 -18.26 20.28
C GLY A 243 -23.17 -18.60 19.04
N THR A 244 -23.10 -17.73 18.04
CA THR A 244 -23.23 -18.14 16.64
C THR A 244 -21.81 -18.42 16.13
N GLY A 245 -21.61 -19.49 15.38
CA GLY A 245 -20.29 -19.91 14.88
C GLY A 245 -19.65 -18.97 13.85
N THR A 246 -20.03 -17.69 13.85
CA THR A 246 -19.47 -16.65 12.97
C THR A 246 -18.23 -16.03 13.61
N PRO A 247 -17.14 -15.86 12.85
CA PRO A 247 -15.91 -15.27 13.37
C PRO A 247 -16.15 -13.80 13.78
N SER A 248 -15.53 -13.38 14.87
CA SER A 248 -15.58 -11.97 15.28
C SER A 248 -14.83 -11.07 14.30
N ARG A 249 -15.27 -9.81 14.14
CA ARG A 249 -14.60 -8.81 13.29
C ARG A 249 -13.11 -8.69 13.58
N SER A 250 -12.73 -8.58 14.85
CA SER A 250 -11.32 -8.49 15.26
C SER A 250 -10.54 -9.73 14.82
N SER A 251 -11.12 -10.92 14.95
CA SER A 251 -10.50 -12.16 14.46
C SER A 251 -10.26 -12.14 12.94
N LEU A 252 -11.21 -11.63 12.16
CA LEU A 252 -11.07 -11.52 10.70
C LEU A 252 -9.99 -10.50 10.30
N LEU A 253 -9.97 -9.34 10.96
CA LEU A 253 -8.94 -8.32 10.74
C LEU A 253 -7.54 -8.85 11.05
N VAL A 254 -7.37 -9.51 12.19
CA VAL A 254 -6.08 -10.13 12.59
C VAL A 254 -5.70 -11.25 11.62
N THR A 255 -6.68 -12.03 11.14
CA THR A 255 -6.44 -13.10 10.16
C THR A 255 -5.87 -12.54 8.86
N LEU A 256 -6.49 -11.49 8.29
CA LEU A 256 -6.00 -10.87 7.06
C LEU A 256 -4.68 -10.13 7.26
N LEU A 257 -4.52 -9.42 8.39
CA LEU A 257 -3.26 -8.75 8.71
C LEU A 257 -2.10 -9.75 8.79
N SER A 258 -2.32 -10.88 9.46
CA SER A 258 -1.33 -11.95 9.60
C SER A 258 -1.05 -12.61 8.26
N MET A 259 -2.10 -12.91 7.49
CA MET A 259 -1.98 -13.46 6.14
C MET A 259 -1.12 -12.55 5.27
N PHE A 260 -1.36 -11.25 5.24
CA PHE A 260 -0.60 -10.35 4.37
C PHE A 260 0.82 -10.09 4.83
N LEU A 261 1.04 -9.84 6.13
CA LEU A 261 2.35 -9.41 6.62
C LEU A 261 3.32 -10.57 6.84
N LEU A 262 2.82 -11.78 7.13
CA LEU A 262 3.66 -12.96 7.34
C LEU A 262 3.95 -13.75 6.07
N ASP A 263 3.24 -13.45 4.97
CA ASP A 263 3.50 -14.09 3.68
C ASP A 263 4.82 -13.59 3.07
N GLU A 264 5.58 -14.50 2.46
CA GLU A 264 6.86 -14.18 1.83
C GLU A 264 6.69 -13.45 0.50
N GLY A 265 5.51 -13.51 -0.12
CA GLY A 265 5.12 -12.71 -1.28
C GLY A 265 4.82 -11.24 -0.96
N CYS A 266 4.76 -10.86 0.31
CA CYS A 266 4.60 -9.46 0.71
C CYS A 266 5.88 -8.65 0.41
N PRO A 267 5.85 -7.64 -0.49
CA PRO A 267 7.05 -6.91 -0.86
C PRO A 267 7.68 -6.18 0.35
N PRO A 268 9.02 -6.19 0.51
CA PRO A 268 9.68 -5.55 1.65
C PRO A 268 9.34 -4.06 1.80
N VAL A 269 9.19 -3.34 0.68
CA VAL A 269 8.77 -1.93 0.67
C VAL A 269 7.38 -1.73 1.29
N VAL A 270 6.46 -2.70 1.18
CA VAL A 270 5.14 -2.62 1.84
C VAL A 270 5.33 -2.61 3.36
N LEU A 271 6.24 -3.43 3.89
CA LEU A 271 6.54 -3.45 5.32
C LEU A 271 7.09 -2.09 5.79
N GLU A 272 7.99 -1.47 5.03
CA GLU A 272 8.48 -0.12 5.35
C GLU A 272 7.38 0.95 5.29
N LEU A 273 6.47 0.85 4.32
CA LEU A 273 5.32 1.75 4.20
C LEU A 273 4.36 1.63 5.39
N VAL A 274 4.15 0.42 5.90
CA VAL A 274 3.18 0.20 6.99
C VAL A 274 3.82 0.22 8.38
N ARG A 275 5.15 0.22 8.49
CA ARG A 275 5.91 0.17 9.76
C ARG A 275 5.46 1.22 10.79
N PRO A 276 5.32 2.53 10.45
CA PRO A 276 4.89 3.52 11.44
C PRO A 276 3.48 3.27 11.99
N HIS A 277 2.63 2.61 11.21
CA HIS A 277 1.28 2.22 11.62
C HIS A 277 1.28 0.96 12.48
N PHE A 278 2.17 0.01 12.19
CA PHE A 278 2.35 -1.18 13.01
C PHE A 278 2.93 -0.84 14.39
N GLU A 279 3.94 0.04 14.47
CA GLU A 279 4.51 0.51 15.75
C GLU A 279 3.47 1.22 16.63
N ARG A 280 2.55 1.95 16.01
CA ARG A 280 1.41 2.57 16.69
C ARG A 280 0.45 1.51 17.26
N LEU A 281 0.12 0.50 16.47
CA LEU A 281 -0.70 -0.63 16.91
C LEU A 281 -0.04 -1.39 18.06
N GLN A 282 1.28 -1.60 18.01
CA GLN A 282 2.04 -2.22 19.11
C GLN A 282 2.01 -1.39 20.40
N SER A 283 2.11 -0.06 20.28
CA SER A 283 2.01 0.85 21.41
C SER A 283 0.62 0.78 22.07
N TYR A 284 -0.41 0.56 21.26
CA TYR A 284 -1.78 0.35 21.72
C TYR A 284 -1.94 -0.98 22.48
N GLU A 285 -1.42 -2.08 21.94
CA GLU A 285 -1.35 -3.40 22.60
C GLU A 285 -0.66 -3.35 23.97
N GLY A 286 0.49 -2.67 24.05
CA GLY A 286 1.26 -2.50 25.29
C GLY A 286 0.53 -1.73 26.39
N SER A 287 -0.52 -0.98 26.05
CA SER A 287 -1.35 -0.23 26.99
C SER A 287 -2.41 -1.10 27.70
N GLY A 288 -2.34 -2.43 27.55
CA GLY A 288 -3.23 -3.40 28.21
C GLY A 288 -4.48 -3.75 27.41
N GLN A 289 -4.47 -3.49 26.10
CA GLN A 289 -5.58 -3.74 25.17
C GLN A 289 -5.19 -4.85 24.21
N ALA A 290 -5.33 -6.11 24.65
CA ALA A 290 -5.08 -7.28 23.81
C ALA A 290 -6.09 -7.33 22.63
N LEU A 291 -5.66 -6.94 21.43
CA LEU A 291 -6.44 -7.04 20.18
C LEU A 291 -6.10 -8.31 19.41
N MET A 292 -4.86 -8.79 19.55
CA MET A 292 -4.34 -10.02 18.97
C MET A 292 -3.67 -10.90 20.03
N ASP A 293 -3.55 -12.19 19.73
CA ASP A 293 -2.83 -13.12 20.60
C ASP A 293 -1.31 -12.83 20.58
N THR A 294 -0.64 -13.16 21.68
CA THR A 294 0.79 -12.85 21.87
C THR A 294 1.66 -13.51 20.80
N SER A 295 1.34 -14.73 20.37
CA SER A 295 2.10 -15.43 19.33
C SER A 295 2.04 -14.72 17.97
N THR A 296 0.86 -14.25 17.56
CA THR A 296 0.68 -13.49 16.32
C THR A 296 1.46 -12.17 16.37
N LEU A 297 1.38 -11.45 17.50
CA LEU A 297 2.11 -10.19 17.68
C LEU A 297 3.63 -10.39 17.62
N GLU A 298 4.15 -11.45 18.26
CA GLU A 298 5.58 -11.80 18.22
C GLU A 298 6.05 -12.23 16.82
N ALA A 299 5.23 -12.98 16.09
CA ALA A 299 5.52 -13.37 14.70
C ALA A 299 5.62 -12.14 13.79
N LEU A 300 4.67 -11.21 13.91
CA LEU A 300 4.68 -9.96 13.16
C LEU A 300 5.91 -9.11 13.53
N ARG A 301 6.21 -8.92 14.82
CA ARG A 301 7.41 -8.19 15.25
C ARG A 301 8.68 -8.80 14.65
N SER A 302 8.82 -10.12 14.73
CA SER A 302 9.97 -10.84 14.18
C SER A 302 10.10 -10.64 12.67
N ARG A 303 9.00 -10.49 11.93
CA ARG A 303 9.02 -10.18 10.49
C ARG A 303 9.57 -8.77 10.23
N PHE A 304 9.09 -7.75 10.93
CA PHE A 304 9.56 -6.37 10.76
C PHE A 304 11.04 -6.19 11.15
N GLU A 305 11.51 -6.89 12.18
CA GLU A 305 12.92 -6.89 12.60
C GLU A 305 13.83 -7.61 11.59
N ARG A 306 13.39 -8.74 11.01
CA ARG A 306 14.15 -9.46 9.98
C ARG A 306 14.45 -8.57 8.78
N GLU A 307 13.47 -7.83 8.29
CA GLU A 307 13.65 -6.97 7.13
C GLU A 307 14.52 -5.74 7.42
N GLU A 308 14.45 -5.18 8.63
CA GLU A 308 15.35 -4.10 9.06
C GLU A 308 16.82 -4.56 9.04
N THR A 309 17.09 -5.78 9.52
CA THR A 309 18.46 -6.31 9.55
C THR A 309 19.05 -6.64 8.18
N LYS A 310 18.21 -6.88 7.16
CA LYS A 310 18.68 -7.06 5.77
C LYS A 310 19.13 -5.73 5.19
N GLY A 311 18.37 -4.66 5.40
CA GLY A 311 18.72 -3.31 4.91
C GLY A 311 19.98 -2.69 5.55
N LEU A 312 20.49 -3.25 6.64
CA LEU A 312 21.71 -2.81 7.35
C LEU A 312 22.96 -3.67 7.06
N ARG A 313 22.81 -4.82 6.38
CA ARG A 313 23.90 -5.80 6.18
C ARG A 313 24.43 -5.87 4.75
N GLU A 314 23.85 -5.13 3.82
CA GLU A 314 24.26 -5.02 2.42
C GLU A 314 24.69 -3.58 2.10
#